data_AF-A0A949GTZ9-F1
#
_entry.id   AF-A0A949GTZ9-F1
#
_cell.length_a   1.000
_cell.length_b   1.000
_cell.length_c   1.000
_cell.angle_alpha   90.00
_cell.angle_beta   90.00
_cell.angle_gamma   90.00
#
_symmetry.space_group_name_H-M   'P 1'
#
loop_
_entity.id
_entity.type
_entity.pdbx_description
1 polymer ?
#
loop_
_entity_poly.entity_id
_entity_poly.type
_entity_poly.pdbx_seq_one_letter_code
_entity_poly.pdbx_strand_id
1 'polypeptide(L)'
;KTGLSFGFPHCHEGTLPDDAVTKPNACAGVEKPVALMGPHSAVMGVTFYTGNMFPAEYKNVAFVARKGSWNRNTKIGFDIVTVRADADGKNARVTPFMTGFLNSSDQTFWGRPAYMLQMPDGAMLVSDEQLGAIYRISYSR
;
A
#
# COMPACT_ATOMS: atom_id res chain seq x y z
N LYS A 1 -15.59 11.22 9.00
CA LYS A 1 -16.04 12.24 9.97
C LYS A 1 -15.25 13.52 9.71
N THR A 2 -15.87 14.68 9.80
CA THR A 2 -15.15 15.97 9.64
C THR A 2 -14.39 16.29 10.93
N GLY A 3 -13.23 16.94 10.81
CA GLY A 3 -12.44 17.39 11.98
C GLY A 3 -11.54 16.33 12.62
N LEU A 4 -11.26 15.20 11.92
CA LEU A 4 -10.31 14.21 12.39
C LEU A 4 -8.87 14.73 12.30
N SER A 5 -8.04 14.36 13.27
CA SER A 5 -6.59 14.55 13.25
C SER A 5 -5.91 13.22 12.92
N PHE A 6 -5.00 13.22 11.94
CA PHE A 6 -4.23 12.03 11.54
C PHE A 6 -2.77 12.08 12.00
N GLY A 7 -2.46 12.97 12.97
CA GLY A 7 -1.22 12.95 13.74
C GLY A 7 -0.09 13.85 13.23
N PHE A 8 0.12 13.97 11.92
CA PHE A 8 1.20 14.82 11.39
C PHE A 8 1.03 16.30 11.82
N PRO A 9 2.11 17.02 12.20
CA PRO A 9 3.52 16.60 12.21
C PRO A 9 4.01 15.97 13.52
N HIS A 10 3.12 15.71 14.49
CA HIS A 10 3.53 15.37 15.86
C HIS A 10 3.46 13.89 16.22
N CYS A 11 2.65 13.13 15.51
CA CYS A 11 2.43 11.72 15.72
C CYS A 11 2.37 11.01 14.37
N HIS A 12 3.24 10.04 14.19
CA HIS A 12 3.30 9.13 13.05
C HIS A 12 2.51 7.87 13.36
N GLU A 13 1.97 7.23 12.33
CA GLU A 13 1.26 5.94 12.40
C GLU A 13 0.14 5.81 13.46
N GLY A 14 -0.31 6.92 14.03
CA GLY A 14 -1.35 6.99 15.06
C GLY A 14 -0.87 6.69 16.48
N THR A 15 0.38 6.25 16.66
CA THR A 15 0.92 5.86 17.98
C THR A 15 2.37 6.23 18.23
N LEU A 16 3.10 6.71 17.23
CA LEU A 16 4.54 7.00 17.33
C LEU A 16 4.77 8.51 17.37
N PRO A 17 5.06 9.11 18.53
CA PRO A 17 5.45 10.52 18.59
C PRO A 17 6.66 10.81 17.71
N ASP A 18 6.70 12.01 17.12
CA ASP A 18 7.90 12.50 16.46
C ASP A 18 9.00 12.81 17.49
N ASP A 19 10.24 12.39 17.21
CA ASP A 19 11.37 12.54 18.15
C ASP A 19 11.69 14.00 18.50
N ALA A 20 11.36 14.95 17.62
CA ALA A 20 11.57 16.38 17.87
C ALA A 20 10.44 17.01 18.73
N VAL A 21 9.38 16.26 19.04
CA VAL A 21 8.22 16.77 19.77
C VAL A 21 8.34 16.50 21.25
N THR A 22 8.50 17.57 22.03
CA THR A 22 8.59 17.52 23.50
C THR A 22 7.23 17.56 24.20
N LYS A 23 6.13 17.66 23.44
CA LYS A 23 4.77 17.71 23.97
C LYS A 23 4.39 16.34 24.58
N PRO A 24 3.95 16.30 25.86
CA PRO A 24 3.44 15.06 26.44
C PRO A 24 2.17 14.60 25.70
N ASN A 25 2.03 13.30 25.50
CA ASN A 25 0.89 12.68 24.79
C ASN A 25 0.68 13.25 23.37
N ALA A 26 1.76 13.38 22.59
CA ALA A 26 1.72 13.93 21.22
C ALA A 26 0.69 13.25 20.29
N CYS A 27 0.35 11.99 20.54
CA CYS A 27 -0.63 11.20 19.78
C CYS A 27 -2.07 11.25 20.32
N ALA A 28 -2.36 12.04 21.37
CA ALA A 28 -3.70 12.10 21.94
C ALA A 28 -4.72 12.64 20.91
N GLY A 29 -5.84 11.92 20.73
CA GLY A 29 -6.91 12.29 19.80
C GLY A 29 -6.60 12.02 18.32
N VAL A 30 -5.50 11.32 18.01
CA VAL A 30 -5.15 10.93 16.63
C VAL A 30 -5.98 9.73 16.19
N GLU A 31 -6.58 9.84 15.00
CA GLU A 31 -7.26 8.74 14.32
C GLU A 31 -6.21 7.77 13.76
N LYS A 32 -6.37 6.48 14.06
CA LYS A 32 -5.40 5.46 13.65
C LYS A 32 -5.63 5.04 12.19
N PRO A 33 -4.55 4.72 11.45
CA PRO A 33 -4.70 4.17 10.12
C PRO A 33 -5.37 2.79 10.18
N VAL A 34 -6.16 2.46 9.16
CA VAL A 34 -6.78 1.14 8.98
C VAL A 34 -5.71 0.04 8.87
N ALA A 35 -4.61 0.32 8.17
CA ALA A 35 -3.51 -0.61 7.99
C ALA A 35 -2.18 0.15 7.83
N LEU A 36 -1.09 -0.46 8.30
CA LEU A 36 0.27 0.03 8.10
C LEU A 36 0.91 -0.71 6.91
N MET A 37 1.65 0.02 6.07
CA MET A 37 2.27 -0.52 4.85
C MET A 37 3.78 -0.83 5.02
N GLY A 38 4.31 -0.52 6.20
CA GLY A 38 5.73 -0.60 6.53
C GLY A 38 6.49 0.68 6.23
N PRO A 39 7.53 1.00 7.03
CA PRO A 39 8.28 2.24 6.93
C PRO A 39 9.03 2.35 5.61
N HIS A 40 9.01 3.53 5.00
CA HIS A 40 9.64 3.83 3.71
C HIS A 40 9.14 3.00 2.52
N SER A 41 8.04 2.25 2.62
CA SER A 41 7.49 1.45 1.51
C SER A 41 7.07 2.27 0.28
N ALA A 42 6.95 3.59 0.42
CA ALA A 42 6.61 4.54 -0.64
C ALA A 42 5.34 4.12 -1.39
N VAL A 43 4.21 4.16 -0.68
CA VAL A 43 2.89 3.89 -1.29
C VAL A 43 2.57 4.99 -2.30
N MET A 44 2.33 4.61 -3.55
CA MET A 44 2.09 5.57 -4.65
C MET A 44 0.68 5.50 -5.24
N GLY A 45 -0.06 4.41 -5.02
CA GLY A 45 -1.41 4.26 -5.56
C GLY A 45 -2.27 3.33 -4.73
N VAL A 46 -3.56 3.65 -4.65
CA VAL A 46 -4.61 2.81 -4.06
C VAL A 46 -5.76 2.73 -5.05
N THR A 47 -6.23 1.53 -5.35
CA THR A 47 -7.36 1.28 -6.26
C THR A 47 -8.27 0.23 -5.67
N PHE A 48 -9.56 0.53 -5.53
CA PHE A 48 -10.55 -0.48 -5.16
C PHE A 48 -11.00 -1.22 -6.42
N TYR A 49 -10.77 -2.54 -6.45
CA TYR A 49 -11.18 -3.34 -7.59
C TYR A 49 -12.68 -3.64 -7.53
N THR A 50 -13.40 -3.30 -8.59
CA THR A 50 -14.86 -3.47 -8.70
C THR A 50 -15.27 -4.38 -9.87
N GLY A 51 -14.29 -4.81 -10.68
CA GLY A 51 -14.50 -5.68 -11.83
C GLY A 51 -14.91 -7.11 -11.46
N ASN A 52 -15.21 -7.90 -12.48
CA ASN A 52 -15.62 -9.30 -12.34
C ASN A 52 -14.62 -10.30 -12.95
N MET A 53 -13.46 -9.83 -13.45
CA MET A 53 -12.45 -10.70 -14.06
C MET A 53 -11.67 -11.49 -13.01
N PHE A 54 -11.25 -10.85 -11.91
CA PHE A 54 -10.54 -11.53 -10.83
C PHE A 54 -11.49 -12.37 -9.96
N PRO A 55 -10.98 -13.39 -9.24
CA PRO A 55 -11.78 -14.16 -8.29
C PRO A 55 -12.55 -13.27 -7.31
N ALA A 56 -13.71 -13.75 -6.85
CA ALA A 56 -14.65 -12.97 -6.02
C ALA A 56 -14.00 -12.38 -4.75
N GLU A 57 -13.00 -13.07 -4.19
CA GLU A 57 -12.24 -12.59 -3.04
C GLU A 57 -11.51 -11.25 -3.27
N TYR A 58 -11.24 -10.85 -4.51
CA TYR A 58 -10.60 -9.56 -4.85
C TYR A 58 -11.60 -8.43 -5.12
N LYS A 59 -12.90 -8.73 -5.14
CA LYS A 59 -13.94 -7.72 -5.37
C LYS A 59 -14.12 -6.83 -4.14
N ASN A 60 -14.19 -5.52 -4.38
CA ASN A 60 -14.25 -4.46 -3.36
C ASN A 60 -13.05 -4.44 -2.40
N VAL A 61 -11.91 -4.93 -2.85
CA VAL A 61 -10.65 -4.94 -2.10
C VAL A 61 -9.76 -3.79 -2.58
N ALA A 62 -9.07 -3.14 -1.66
CA ALA A 62 -8.06 -2.15 -2.01
C ALA A 62 -6.79 -2.85 -2.48
N PHE A 63 -6.35 -2.55 -3.70
CA PHE A 63 -5.01 -2.84 -4.18
C PHE A 63 -4.13 -1.62 -3.86
N VAL A 64 -2.91 -1.86 -3.42
CA VAL A 64 -1.98 -0.82 -2.99
C VAL A 64 -0.62 -1.07 -3.62
N ALA A 65 -0.12 -0.08 -4.37
CA ALA A 65 1.20 -0.15 -4.99
C ALA A 65 2.27 0.40 -4.03
N ARG A 66 3.22 -0.45 -3.63
CA ARG A 66 4.38 -0.08 -2.82
C ARG A 66 5.59 0.03 -3.72
N LYS A 67 5.97 1.26 -4.07
CA LYS A 67 7.09 1.57 -4.97
C LYS A 67 8.44 1.06 -4.47
N GLY A 68 8.55 0.90 -3.15
CA GLY A 68 9.73 0.35 -2.51
C GLY A 68 10.64 1.41 -1.91
N SER A 69 11.31 1.00 -0.83
CA SER A 69 12.15 1.87 0.00
C SER A 69 13.47 2.24 -0.66
N TRP A 70 13.80 3.53 -0.61
CA TRP A 70 15.13 4.04 -0.96
C TRP A 70 15.97 4.36 0.28
N ASN A 71 15.36 4.92 1.34
CA ASN A 71 16.02 5.34 2.56
C ASN A 71 15.98 4.25 3.66
N ARG A 72 16.44 3.04 3.34
CA ARG A 72 16.52 1.92 4.30
C ARG A 72 17.58 0.91 3.88
N ASN A 73 18.34 0.40 4.85
CA ASN A 73 19.39 -0.62 4.60
C ASN A 73 18.78 -1.94 4.11
N THR A 74 17.80 -2.47 4.83
CA THR A 74 17.00 -3.62 4.38
C THR A 74 15.77 -3.10 3.64
N LYS A 75 15.63 -3.41 2.36
CA LYS A 75 14.56 -2.91 1.52
C LYS A 75 13.23 -3.60 1.81
N ILE A 76 12.13 -2.85 1.66
CA ILE A 76 10.75 -3.36 1.72
C ILE A 76 9.90 -2.72 0.63
N GLY A 77 8.72 -3.30 0.36
CA GLY A 77 7.83 -2.88 -0.73
C GLY A 77 8.23 -3.56 -2.03
N PHE A 78 8.25 -2.81 -3.13
CA PHE A 78 8.50 -3.36 -4.48
C PHE A 78 7.49 -4.45 -4.82
N ASP A 79 6.21 -4.15 -4.59
CA ASP A 79 5.11 -5.09 -4.82
C ASP A 79 3.76 -4.37 -4.88
N ILE A 80 2.75 -5.13 -5.31
CA ILE A 80 1.35 -4.81 -5.10
C ILE A 80 0.83 -5.70 -3.98
N VAL A 81 0.18 -5.08 -3.00
CA VAL A 81 -0.52 -5.77 -1.92
C VAL A 81 -2.01 -5.50 -2.01
N THR A 82 -2.81 -6.38 -1.42
CA THR A 82 -4.23 -6.17 -1.18
C THR A 82 -4.49 -5.85 0.28
N VAL A 83 -5.46 -4.97 0.55
CA VAL A 83 -5.92 -4.61 1.89
C VAL A 83 -7.41 -4.93 1.98
N ARG A 84 -7.74 -5.87 2.86
CA ARG A 84 -9.13 -6.22 3.23
C ARG A 84 -9.36 -5.78 4.67
N ALA A 85 -10.49 -5.16 4.95
CA ALA A 85 -10.91 -4.77 6.30
C ALA A 85 -12.42 -4.93 6.42
N ASP A 86 -12.91 -5.01 7.65
CA ASP A 86 -14.35 -4.97 7.92
C ASP A 86 -14.93 -3.58 7.57
N ALA A 87 -16.25 -3.48 7.48
CA ALA A 87 -16.93 -2.23 7.12
C ALA A 87 -16.65 -1.07 8.10
N ASP A 88 -16.27 -1.38 9.34
CA ASP A 88 -15.86 -0.40 10.35
C ASP A 88 -14.35 -0.08 10.31
N GLY A 89 -13.63 -0.60 9.32
CA GLY A 89 -12.19 -0.43 9.14
C GLY A 89 -11.32 -1.29 10.05
N LYS A 90 -11.90 -2.20 10.84
CA LYS A 90 -11.15 -3.10 11.72
C LYS A 90 -10.71 -4.36 11.00
N ASN A 91 -9.90 -5.15 11.72
CA ASN A 91 -9.40 -6.46 11.28
C ASN A 91 -8.71 -6.41 9.92
N ALA A 92 -8.05 -5.29 9.60
CA ALA A 92 -7.37 -5.14 8.34
C ALA A 92 -6.32 -6.24 8.13
N ARG A 93 -6.24 -6.76 6.92
CA ARG A 93 -5.27 -7.77 6.47
C ARG A 93 -4.61 -7.26 5.21
N VAL A 94 -3.27 -7.20 5.25
CA VAL A 94 -2.45 -6.87 4.09
C VAL A 94 -1.88 -8.17 3.55
N THR A 95 -2.16 -8.48 2.28
CA THR A 95 -1.76 -9.75 1.65
C THR A 95 -1.04 -9.47 0.33
N PRO A 96 0.11 -10.11 0.06
CA PRO A 96 0.78 -9.96 -1.23
C PRO A 96 -0.12 -10.33 -2.41
N PHE A 97 0.02 -9.60 -3.53
CA PHE A 97 -0.69 -9.90 -4.77
C PHE A 97 0.25 -10.03 -5.97
N MET A 98 1.11 -9.03 -6.21
CA MET A 98 2.13 -9.07 -7.26
C MET A 98 3.48 -8.79 -6.64
N THR A 99 4.32 -9.82 -6.54
CA THR A 99 5.64 -9.79 -5.89
C THR A 99 6.75 -10.22 -6.84
N GLY A 100 7.99 -10.27 -6.34
CA GLY A 100 9.15 -10.76 -7.08
C GLY A 100 10.03 -9.66 -7.67
N PHE A 101 9.67 -8.39 -7.51
CA PHE A 101 10.49 -7.26 -7.97
C PHE A 101 11.74 -7.02 -7.12
N LEU A 102 11.71 -7.40 -5.83
CA LEU A 102 12.84 -7.31 -4.89
C LEU A 102 13.44 -8.69 -4.65
N ASN A 103 14.74 -8.82 -4.86
CA ASN A 103 15.52 -9.94 -4.39
C ASN A 103 15.93 -9.72 -2.93
N SER A 104 15.38 -10.52 -2.01
CA SER A 104 15.67 -10.39 -0.59
C SER A 104 17.09 -10.84 -0.20
N SER A 105 17.77 -11.69 -1.00
CA SER A 105 19.10 -12.19 -0.62
C SER A 105 20.18 -11.13 -0.75
N ASP A 106 20.11 -10.29 -1.79
CA ASP A 106 21.13 -9.29 -2.13
C ASP A 106 20.60 -7.84 -2.14
N GLN A 107 19.30 -7.65 -1.88
CA GLN A 107 18.64 -6.34 -1.84
C GLN A 107 18.61 -5.61 -3.18
N THR A 108 18.83 -6.31 -4.30
CA THR A 108 18.64 -5.79 -5.66
C THR A 108 17.16 -5.83 -6.04
N PHE A 109 16.74 -4.95 -6.93
CA PHE A 109 15.36 -4.93 -7.44
C PHE A 109 15.37 -4.59 -8.93
N TRP A 110 14.36 -5.07 -9.65
CA TRP A 110 14.24 -4.85 -11.10
C TRP A 110 12.99 -4.08 -11.51
N GLY A 111 12.00 -3.92 -10.64
CA GLY A 111 10.77 -3.18 -10.92
C GLY A 111 10.29 -2.36 -9.72
N ARG A 112 9.56 -1.27 -10.00
CA ARG A 112 9.02 -0.34 -9.01
C ARG A 112 7.58 0.03 -9.36
N PRO A 113 6.59 -0.73 -8.86
CA PRO A 113 5.20 -0.46 -9.18
C PRO A 113 4.75 0.88 -8.59
N ALA A 114 4.04 1.69 -9.37
CA ALA A 114 3.64 3.05 -8.98
C ALA A 114 2.12 3.22 -8.88
N TYR A 115 1.37 2.87 -9.92
CA TYR A 115 -0.08 3.07 -9.95
C TYR A 115 -0.78 1.91 -10.65
N MET A 116 -2.10 1.79 -10.43
CA MET A 116 -2.91 0.76 -11.05
C MET A 116 -4.18 1.36 -11.64
N LEU A 117 -4.64 0.80 -12.76
CA LEU A 117 -5.87 1.22 -13.43
C LEU A 117 -6.70 -0.01 -13.81
N GLN A 118 -7.94 -0.06 -13.34
CA GLN A 118 -8.88 -1.08 -13.76
C GLN A 118 -9.41 -0.76 -15.17
N MET A 119 -9.33 -1.74 -16.07
CA MET A 119 -9.86 -1.67 -17.43
C MET A 119 -11.36 -2.02 -17.48
N PRO A 120 -12.09 -1.60 -18.53
CA PRO A 120 -13.52 -1.92 -18.68
C PRO A 120 -13.84 -3.42 -18.71
N ASP A 121 -12.92 -4.24 -19.21
CA ASP A 121 -13.02 -5.70 -19.23
C ASP A 121 -12.76 -6.34 -17.84
N GLY A 122 -12.31 -5.55 -16.87
CA GLY A 122 -11.97 -6.00 -15.53
C GLY A 122 -10.49 -6.39 -15.35
N ALA A 123 -9.63 -6.28 -16.36
CA ALA A 123 -8.19 -6.43 -16.18
C ALA A 123 -7.62 -5.27 -15.34
N MET A 124 -6.47 -5.49 -14.71
CA MET A 124 -5.73 -4.43 -14.00
C MET A 124 -4.45 -4.08 -14.77
N LEU A 125 -4.28 -2.80 -15.11
CA LEU A 125 -2.98 -2.28 -15.56
C LEU A 125 -2.17 -1.85 -14.35
N VAL A 126 -0.87 -2.12 -14.35
CA VAL A 126 0.08 -1.69 -13.31
C VAL A 126 1.25 -1.01 -13.98
N SER A 127 1.54 0.24 -13.58
CA SER A 127 2.67 0.99 -14.11
C SER A 127 3.96 0.70 -13.32
N ASP A 128 5.06 0.49 -14.01
CA ASP A 128 6.41 0.34 -13.46
C ASP A 128 7.28 1.54 -13.80
N GLU A 129 7.69 2.31 -12.79
CA GLU A 129 8.59 3.45 -13.00
C GLU A 129 9.99 3.00 -13.44
N GLN A 130 10.50 1.89 -12.91
CA GLN A 130 11.88 1.46 -13.10
C GLN A 130 12.14 0.97 -14.51
N LEU A 131 11.16 0.30 -15.11
CA LEU A 131 11.26 -0.28 -16.45
C LEU A 131 10.52 0.53 -17.52
N GLY A 132 9.74 1.55 -17.14
CA GLY A 132 8.86 2.27 -18.08
C GLY A 132 7.79 1.36 -18.69
N ALA A 133 7.41 0.30 -18.00
CA ALA A 133 6.50 -0.74 -18.49
C ALA A 133 5.08 -0.57 -17.92
N ILE A 134 4.09 -1.09 -18.65
CA ILE A 134 2.72 -1.30 -18.16
C ILE A 134 2.43 -2.80 -18.19
N TYR A 135 2.24 -3.41 -17.03
CA TYR A 135 1.79 -4.79 -16.93
C TYR A 135 0.27 -4.86 -17.02
N ARG A 136 -0.26 -5.78 -17.82
CA ARG A 136 -1.70 -6.10 -17.81
C ARG A 136 -1.91 -7.42 -17.10
N ILE A 137 -2.62 -7.37 -15.98
CA ILE A 137 -2.98 -8.54 -15.18
C ILE A 137 -4.41 -8.92 -15.52
N SER A 138 -4.57 -10.12 -16.07
CA SER A 138 -5.87 -10.73 -16.37
C SER A 138 -5.96 -12.11 -15.74
N TYR A 139 -7.18 -12.52 -15.39
CA TYR A 139 -7.46 -13.85 -14.89
C TYR A 139 -8.38 -14.58 -15.86
N SER A 140 -7.92 -15.72 -16.35
CA SER A 140 -8.70 -16.67 -17.15
C SER A 140 -8.63 -18.02 -16.45
N ARG A 141 -9.79 -18.67 -16.31
CA ARG A 141 -9.88 -20.05 -15.82
C ARG A 141 -9.63 -21.03 -16.94
#